data_AF-A0ABD1MVG7-F1
#
_entry.id   AF-A0ABD1MVG7-F1
#
_cell.length_a   1.000
_cell.length_b   1.000
_cell.length_c   1.000
_cell.angle_alpha   90.00
_cell.angle_beta   90.00
_cell.angle_gamma   90.00
#
_symmetry.space_group_name_H-M   'P 1'
#
loop_
_entity.id
_entity.type
_entity.pdbx_description
1 polymer ?
#
loop_
_entity_poly.entity_id
_entity_poly.type
_entity_poly.pdbx_seq_one_letter_code
_entity_poly.pdbx_strand_id
1 'polypeptide(L)'
;MPMGPFRLADRVGFGVAIATGMQFIQNFLERTYKSMLIPLLQEDKRVGETTRKGFYLYDDKRKARPDPELKSYIEKARSMTGVSVDPKLVELQEKDIIEMIFFPVVNEVCLVLDEGIAVKAADLDISSVMGIVFHLTGEVSYSGLNLLDPST
;
A
#
# COMPACT_ATOMS: atom_id res chain seq x y z
N MET A 1 6.00 3.18 -10.43
CA MET A 1 4.52 3.34 -10.42
C MET A 1 4.15 4.74 -10.91
N PRO A 2 3.05 4.93 -11.65
CA PRO A 2 2.61 6.25 -12.14
C PRO A 2 2.01 7.16 -11.05
N MET A 3 1.61 6.59 -9.90
CA MET A 3 0.99 7.28 -8.78
C MET A 3 1.45 6.66 -7.46
N GLY A 4 1.75 7.50 -6.46
CA GLY A 4 2.11 7.03 -5.12
C GLY A 4 0.91 6.42 -4.37
N PRO A 5 1.15 5.54 -3.38
CA PRO A 5 0.12 4.73 -2.73
C PRO A 5 -0.97 5.55 -2.04
N PHE A 6 -0.62 6.61 -1.31
CA PHE A 6 -1.61 7.48 -0.65
C PHE A 6 -2.50 8.23 -1.64
N ARG A 7 -1.92 8.71 -2.75
CA ARG A 7 -2.67 9.39 -3.80
C ARG A 7 -3.59 8.42 -4.55
N LEU A 8 -3.14 7.18 -4.76
CA LEU A 8 -3.95 6.11 -5.32
C LEU A 8 -5.13 5.77 -4.40
N ALA A 9 -4.88 5.64 -3.09
CA ALA A 9 -5.92 5.38 -2.11
C ALA A 9 -7.00 6.48 -2.08
N ASP A 10 -6.59 7.76 -2.13
CA ASP A 10 -7.53 8.88 -2.23
C ASP A 10 -8.36 8.85 -3.53
N ARG A 11 -7.77 8.39 -4.63
CA ARG A 11 -8.44 8.31 -5.93
C ARG A 11 -9.42 7.14 -6.01
N VAL A 12 -9.07 5.99 -5.44
CA VAL A 12 -9.95 4.82 -5.32
C VAL A 12 -11.10 5.09 -4.35
N GLY A 13 -10.79 5.77 -3.24
CA GLY A 13 -11.73 6.10 -2.18
C GLY A 13 -11.68 5.12 -1.01
N PHE A 14 -11.88 5.65 0.20
CA PHE A 14 -11.61 4.90 1.43
C PHE A 14 -12.63 3.80 1.73
N GLY A 15 -13.87 3.92 1.25
CA GLY A 15 -14.89 2.89 1.43
C GLY A 15 -14.47 1.55 0.81
N VAL A 16 -13.89 1.58 -0.40
CA VAL A 16 -13.35 0.38 -1.06
C VAL A 16 -12.14 -0.15 -0.29
N ALA A 17 -11.22 0.73 0.11
CA ALA A 17 -10.02 0.33 0.88
C ALA A 17 -10.39 -0.38 2.19
N ILE A 18 -11.39 0.11 2.92
CA ILE A 18 -11.88 -0.50 4.16
C ILE A 18 -12.57 -1.85 3.88
N ALA A 19 -13.44 -1.92 2.86
CA ALA A 19 -14.13 -3.17 2.52
C ALA A 19 -13.15 -4.28 2.15
N THR A 20 -12.18 -3.98 1.28
CA THR A 20 -11.12 -4.93 0.90
C THR A 20 -10.19 -5.25 2.07
N GLY A 21 -9.82 -4.25 2.86
CA GLY A 21 -8.98 -4.45 4.05
C GLY A 21 -9.61 -5.38 5.08
N MET A 22 -10.93 -5.32 5.28
CA MET A 22 -11.63 -6.26 6.16
C MET A 22 -11.53 -7.70 5.67
N GLN A 23 -11.59 -7.94 4.35
CA GLN A 23 -11.41 -9.28 3.79
C GLN A 23 -10.00 -9.81 4.06
N PHE A 24 -8.97 -8.99 3.87
CA PHE A 24 -7.59 -9.39 4.18
C PHE A 24 -7.38 -9.69 5.67
N ILE A 25 -7.92 -8.85 6.56
CA ILE A 25 -7.81 -9.08 8.01
C ILE A 25 -8.53 -10.38 8.43
N GLN A 26 -9.67 -10.69 7.82
CA GLN A 26 -10.45 -11.90 8.14
C GLN A 26 -9.76 -13.19 7.67
N ASN A 27 -9.10 -13.15 6.50
CA ASN A 27 -8.54 -14.35 5.88
C ASN A 27 -7.03 -14.51 6.13
N PHE A 28 -6.29 -13.43 6.36
CA PHE A 28 -4.83 -13.39 6.43
C PHE A 28 -4.33 -12.56 7.62
N LEU A 29 -4.90 -12.79 8.80
CA LEU A 29 -4.62 -12.01 10.02
C LEU A 29 -3.14 -12.01 10.41
N GLU A 30 -2.44 -13.12 10.17
CA GLU A 30 -1.03 -13.31 10.53
C GLU A 30 -0.06 -12.43 9.74
N ARG A 31 -0.44 -12.01 8.53
CA ARG A 31 0.40 -11.20 7.62
C ARG A 31 -0.20 -9.85 7.24
N THR A 32 -1.37 -9.50 7.80
CA THR A 32 -2.06 -8.24 7.53
C THR A 32 -2.04 -7.31 8.74
N TYR A 33 -1.49 -6.10 8.56
CA TYR A 33 -1.56 -5.05 9.57
C TYR A 33 -2.83 -4.21 9.45
N LYS A 34 -3.60 -4.10 10.54
CA LYS A 34 -4.77 -3.21 10.61
C LYS A 34 -4.35 -1.79 11.01
N SER A 35 -4.30 -0.88 10.04
CA SER A 35 -4.12 0.55 10.30
C SER A 35 -5.42 1.24 10.69
N MET A 36 -5.39 2.05 11.74
CA MET A 36 -6.54 2.87 12.18
C MET A 36 -6.65 4.22 11.45
N LEU A 37 -5.68 4.58 10.62
CA LEU A 37 -5.62 5.91 9.98
C LEU A 37 -6.76 6.14 8.99
N ILE A 38 -7.03 5.18 8.09
CA ILE A 38 -8.11 5.29 7.09
C ILE A 38 -9.49 5.32 7.76
N PRO A 39 -9.81 4.42 8.72
CA PRO A 39 -11.05 4.52 9.50
C PRO A 39 -11.27 5.89 10.15
N LEU A 40 -10.25 6.44 10.81
CA LEU A 40 -10.32 7.76 11.45
C LEU A 40 -10.61 8.89 10.46
N LEU A 41 -9.96 8.87 9.29
CA LEU A 41 -10.22 9.86 8.25
C LEU A 41 -11.66 9.72 7.69
N GLN A 42 -12.14 8.49 7.54
CA GLN A 42 -13.49 8.22 7.05
C GLN A 42 -14.58 8.68 8.03
N GLU A 43 -14.37 8.54 9.35
CA GLU A 43 -15.28 9.05 10.39
C GLU A 43 -15.50 10.57 10.24
N ASP A 44 -14.46 11.31 9.88
CA ASP A 44 -14.50 12.75 9.63
C ASP A 44 -14.90 13.11 8.19
N LYS A 45 -15.47 12.16 7.44
CA LYS A 45 -15.92 12.31 6.04
C LYS A 45 -14.80 12.70 5.07
N ARG A 46 -13.56 12.36 5.38
CA ARG A 46 -12.39 12.54 4.52
C ARG A 46 -12.14 11.24 3.75
N VAL A 47 -12.86 11.04 2.65
CA VAL A 47 -12.88 9.76 1.91
C VAL A 47 -12.09 9.80 0.59
N GLY A 48 -11.27 10.83 0.37
CA GLY A 48 -10.39 10.95 -0.78
C GLY A 48 -10.76 12.08 -1.74
N GLU A 49 -10.48 11.87 -3.03
CA GLU A 49 -10.64 12.87 -4.09
C GLU A 49 -12.12 13.27 -4.29
N THR A 50 -13.06 12.35 -4.05
CA THR A 50 -14.51 12.58 -4.21
C THR A 50 -15.05 13.63 -3.24
N THR A 51 -14.59 13.64 -1.99
CA THR A 51 -14.90 14.66 -0.97
C THR A 51 -13.90 15.81 -0.96
N ARG A 52 -12.97 15.83 -1.91
CA ARG A 52 -11.85 16.79 -2.03
C ARG A 52 -10.89 16.77 -0.83
N LYS A 53 -11.01 15.78 0.05
CA LYS A 53 -10.25 15.64 1.30
C LYS A 53 -10.05 14.15 1.60
N GLY A 54 -8.79 13.74 1.69
CA GLY A 54 -8.36 12.40 2.11
C GLY A 54 -7.01 12.52 2.82
N PHE A 55 -6.00 11.78 2.35
CA PHE A 55 -4.60 12.02 2.69
C PHE A 55 -4.13 13.40 2.19
N TYR A 56 -4.63 13.83 1.04
CA TYR A 56 -4.39 15.14 0.47
C TYR A 56 -5.65 15.99 0.44
N LEU A 57 -5.46 17.30 0.30
CA LEU A 57 -6.50 18.25 -0.08
C LEU A 57 -6.52 18.40 -1.59
N TYR A 58 -7.71 18.45 -2.17
CA TYR A 58 -7.90 18.58 -3.61
C TYR A 58 -8.63 19.89 -3.95
N ASP A 59 -8.18 20.56 -5.01
CA ASP A 59 -8.88 21.70 -5.59
C ASP A 59 -9.91 21.27 -6.66
N ASP A 60 -10.59 22.22 -7.29
CA ASP A 60 -11.54 21.95 -8.37
C ASP A 60 -10.89 21.24 -9.58
N LYS A 61 -9.57 21.35 -9.74
CA LYS A 61 -8.78 20.69 -10.78
C LYS A 61 -8.20 19.35 -10.33
N ARG A 62 -8.60 18.83 -9.15
CA ARG A 62 -8.13 17.58 -8.55
C ARG A 62 -6.61 17.56 -8.34
N LYS A 63 -6.00 18.73 -8.13
CA LYS A 63 -4.59 18.85 -7.77
C LYS A 63 -4.42 18.57 -6.27
N ALA A 64 -3.64 17.54 -5.96
CA ALA A 64 -3.31 17.17 -4.59
C ALA A 64 -2.38 18.20 -3.94
N ARG A 65 -2.70 18.60 -2.71
CA ARG A 65 -1.88 19.44 -1.83
C ARG A 65 -1.76 18.77 -0.46
N PRO A 66 -0.59 18.86 0.22
CA PRO A 66 -0.45 18.37 1.58
C PRO A 66 -1.51 18.98 2.50
N ASP A 67 -2.08 18.16 3.39
CA ASP A 67 -2.98 18.65 4.43
C ASP A 67 -2.21 18.86 5.76
N PRO A 68 -2.15 20.10 6.28
CA PRO A 68 -1.60 20.36 7.62
C PRO A 68 -2.29 19.57 8.74
N GLU A 69 -3.58 19.27 8.62
CA GLU A 69 -4.34 18.53 9.63
C GLU A 69 -3.97 17.04 9.67
N LEU A 70 -3.39 16.48 8.60
CA LEU A 70 -3.11 15.04 8.53
C LEU A 70 -2.22 14.55 9.68
N LYS A 71 -1.31 15.41 10.16
CA LYS A 71 -0.40 15.06 11.26
C LYS A 71 -1.15 14.69 12.54
N SER A 72 -2.25 15.39 12.86
CA SER A 72 -3.03 15.10 14.06
C SER A 72 -3.73 13.74 13.96
N TYR A 73 -4.20 13.36 12.77
CA TYR A 73 -4.76 12.03 12.51
C TYR A 73 -3.72 10.92 12.65
N ILE A 74 -2.49 11.15 12.18
CA ILE A 74 -1.39 10.20 12.33
C ILE A 74 -1.06 10.00 13.81
N GLU A 75 -0.98 11.09 14.59
CA GLU A 75 -0.75 11.02 16.04
C GLU A 75 -1.88 10.29 16.76
N LYS A 76 -3.14 10.62 16.46
CA LYS A 76 -4.31 9.93 17.00
C LYS A 76 -4.30 8.43 16.69
N ALA A 77 -4.01 8.06 15.45
CA ALA A 77 -3.92 6.66 15.02
C ALA A 77 -2.83 5.90 15.80
N ARG A 78 -1.66 6.50 16.00
CA ARG A 78 -0.55 5.92 16.79
C ARG A 78 -0.94 5.74 18.25
N SER A 79 -1.58 6.73 18.86
CA SER A 79 -2.04 6.65 20.25
C SER A 79 -3.06 5.53 20.44
N MET A 80 -3.94 5.29 19.47
CA MET A 80 -4.94 4.21 19.54
C MET A 80 -4.32 2.81 19.43
N THR A 81 -3.24 2.66 18.66
CA THR A 81 -2.57 1.36 18.45
C THR A 81 -1.48 1.07 19.48
N GLY A 82 -1.14 2.04 20.34
CA GLY A 82 -0.05 1.91 21.31
C GLY A 82 1.34 1.84 20.65
N VAL A 83 1.45 2.22 19.38
CA VAL A 83 2.72 2.17 18.63
C VAL A 83 3.52 3.44 18.92
N SER A 84 4.68 3.28 19.56
CA SER A 84 5.68 4.34 19.66
C SER A 84 6.42 4.50 18.34
N VAL A 85 6.75 5.74 17.98
CA VAL A 85 7.59 5.99 16.80
C VAL A 85 9.00 5.51 17.09
N ASP A 86 9.46 4.47 16.39
CA ASP A 86 10.86 4.09 16.40
C ASP A 86 11.68 5.23 15.77
N PRO A 87 12.66 5.81 16.47
CA PRO A 87 13.53 6.85 15.91
C PRO A 87 14.15 6.49 14.57
N LYS A 88 14.44 5.20 14.33
CA LYS A 88 14.99 4.71 13.05
C LYS A 88 14.02 4.86 11.89
N LEU A 89 12.71 4.81 12.17
CA LEU A 89 11.67 5.02 11.16
C LEU A 89 11.44 6.50 10.82
N VAL A 90 12.02 7.42 11.60
CA VAL A 90 11.94 8.87 11.34
C VAL A 90 12.99 9.32 10.32
N GLU A 91 14.10 8.57 10.21
CA GLU A 91 15.24 8.87 9.32
C GLU A 91 15.37 7.89 8.15
N LEU A 92 14.23 7.37 7.65
CA LEU A 92 14.23 6.45 6.52
C LEU A 92 14.78 7.13 5.26
N GLN A 93 15.70 6.46 4.59
CA GLN A 93 16.15 6.86 3.27
C GLN A 93 15.07 6.53 2.25
N GLU A 94 15.10 7.21 1.10
CA GLU A 94 14.13 6.95 0.02
C GLU A 94 14.14 5.48 -0.42
N LYS A 95 15.32 4.84 -0.49
CA LYS A 95 15.45 3.42 -0.81
C LYS A 95 14.72 2.54 0.21
N ASP A 96 14.78 2.88 1.50
CA ASP A 96 14.18 2.07 2.57
C ASP A 96 12.65 2.15 2.47
N ILE A 97 12.12 3.32 2.13
CA ILE A 97 10.68 3.53 1.90
C ILE A 97 10.23 2.71 0.68
N ILE A 98 11.01 2.71 -0.40
CA ILE A 98 10.73 1.91 -1.61
C ILE A 98 10.70 0.43 -1.24
N GLU A 99 11.73 -0.09 -0.59
CA GLU A 99 11.84 -1.49 -0.17
C GLU A 99 10.69 -1.90 0.78
N MET A 100 10.34 -1.05 1.76
CA MET A 100 9.22 -1.30 2.67
C MET A 100 7.87 -1.40 1.97
N ILE A 101 7.69 -0.71 0.84
CA ILE A 101 6.46 -0.77 0.05
C ILE A 101 6.48 -1.99 -0.89
N PHE A 102 7.62 -2.30 -1.49
CA PHE A 102 7.69 -3.33 -2.54
C PHE A 102 7.93 -4.74 -2.04
N PHE A 103 8.76 -4.93 -1.01
CA PHE A 103 9.07 -6.27 -0.50
C PHE A 103 7.83 -7.04 -0.03
N PRO A 104 6.83 -6.41 0.65
CA PRO A 104 5.59 -7.11 0.95
C PRO A 104 4.84 -7.58 -0.29
N VAL A 105 4.84 -6.79 -1.37
CA VAL A 105 4.20 -7.18 -2.65
C VAL A 105 4.93 -8.37 -3.26
N VAL A 106 6.26 -8.35 -3.29
CA VAL A 106 7.06 -9.48 -3.78
C VAL A 106 6.81 -10.74 -2.96
N ASN A 107 6.75 -10.62 -1.64
CA ASN A 107 6.50 -11.75 -0.76
C ASN A 107 5.11 -12.37 -0.99
N GLU A 108 4.08 -11.55 -1.21
CA GLU A 108 2.74 -12.06 -1.56
C GLU A 108 2.71 -12.75 -2.94
N VAL A 109 3.50 -12.30 -3.92
CA VAL A 109 3.63 -12.99 -5.21
C VAL A 109 4.24 -14.39 -5.01
N CYS A 110 5.27 -14.52 -4.19
CA CYS A 110 5.85 -15.82 -3.87
C CYS A 110 4.84 -16.77 -3.22
N LEU A 111 4.04 -16.26 -2.28
CA LEU A 111 2.97 -17.04 -1.63
C LEU A 111 1.89 -17.49 -2.62
N VAL A 112 1.44 -16.60 -3.51
CA VAL A 112 0.45 -16.94 -4.56
C VAL A 112 0.96 -18.02 -5.52
N LEU A 113 2.27 -18.06 -5.79
CA LEU A 113 2.90 -19.12 -6.57
C LEU A 113 2.98 -20.44 -5.79
N ASP A 114 3.41 -20.39 -4.53
CA ASP A 114 3.53 -21.56 -3.65
C ASP A 114 2.17 -22.21 -3.36
N GLU A 115 1.13 -21.40 -3.15
CA GLU A 115 -0.26 -21.83 -2.98
C GLU A 115 -0.89 -22.37 -4.28
N GLY A 116 -0.20 -22.27 -5.42
CA GLY A 116 -0.66 -22.76 -6.72
C GLY A 116 -1.81 -21.95 -7.31
N ILE A 117 -2.04 -20.73 -6.83
CA ILE A 117 -3.08 -19.81 -7.36
C ILE A 117 -2.68 -19.31 -8.76
N ALA A 118 -1.38 -19.07 -8.97
CA ALA A 118 -0.83 -18.73 -10.27
C ALA A 118 0.03 -19.87 -10.83
N VAL A 119 -0.09 -20.12 -12.14
CA VAL A 119 0.62 -21.22 -12.81
C VAL A 119 2.07 -20.86 -13.12
N LYS A 120 2.34 -19.59 -13.44
CA LYS A 120 3.67 -19.10 -13.81
C LYS A 120 3.92 -17.70 -13.25
N ALA A 121 5.16 -17.43 -12.86
CA ALA A 121 5.60 -16.08 -12.44
C ALA A 121 5.35 -15.02 -13.53
N ALA A 122 5.48 -15.39 -14.82
CA ALA A 122 5.22 -14.48 -15.93
C ALA A 122 3.76 -13.98 -15.99
N ASP A 123 2.79 -14.78 -15.53
CA ASP A 123 1.39 -14.34 -15.48
C ASP A 123 1.20 -13.24 -14.40
N LEU A 124 2.00 -13.32 -13.32
CA LEU A 124 2.04 -12.32 -12.26
C LEU A 124 2.79 -11.05 -12.69
N ASP A 125 3.83 -11.18 -13.51
CA ASP A 125 4.49 -10.03 -14.15
C ASP A 125 3.49 -9.25 -15.01
N ILE A 126 2.74 -9.94 -15.89
CA ILE A 126 1.74 -9.30 -16.77
C ILE A 126 0.63 -8.66 -15.95
N SER A 127 0.10 -9.34 -14.93
CA SER A 127 -0.98 -8.80 -14.10
C SER A 127 -0.53 -7.58 -13.29
N SER A 128 0.72 -7.55 -12.83
CA SER A 128 1.29 -6.42 -12.08
C SER A 128 1.47 -5.19 -12.96
N VAL A 129 1.91 -5.38 -14.20
CA VAL A 129 2.06 -4.30 -15.19
C VAL A 129 0.69 -3.78 -15.63
N MET A 130 -0.26 -4.66 -15.91
CA MET A 130 -1.58 -4.25 -16.44
C MET A 130 -2.53 -3.76 -15.35
N GLY A 131 -2.47 -4.32 -14.14
CA GLY A 131 -3.39 -4.04 -13.04
C GLY A 131 -2.91 -2.94 -12.11
N ILE A 132 -1.71 -3.09 -11.54
CA ILE A 132 -1.14 -2.15 -10.55
C ILE A 132 -0.34 -1.03 -11.26
N VAL A 133 -0.18 -1.13 -12.59
CA VAL A 133 0.65 -0.23 -13.40
C VAL A 133 2.08 -0.15 -12.84
N PHE A 134 2.56 -1.29 -12.35
CA PHE A 134 3.91 -1.44 -11.87
C PHE A 134 4.86 -1.57 -13.07
N HIS A 135 5.86 -0.70 -13.14
CA HIS A 135 6.86 -0.78 -14.20
C HIS A 135 7.97 -1.69 -13.70
N LEU A 136 7.92 -2.95 -14.13
CA LEU A 136 9.00 -3.91 -13.98
C LEU A 136 10.10 -3.51 -14.97
N THR A 137 11.07 -2.71 -14.53
CA THR A 137 12.37 -2.66 -15.21
C THR A 137 13.10 -3.98 -14.91
N GLY A 138 13.89 -4.51 -15.85
CA GLY A 138 14.40 -5.89 -15.85
C GLY A 138 15.09 -6.41 -14.56
N GLU A 139 15.45 -5.54 -13.62
CA GLU A 139 15.97 -5.91 -12.29
C GLU A 139 14.89 -6.34 -11.27
N VAL A 140 13.60 -6.04 -11.51
CA VAL A 140 12.49 -6.30 -10.56
C VAL A 140 11.44 -7.26 -11.14
N SER A 141 11.72 -7.90 -12.28
CA SER A 141 10.84 -8.93 -12.86
C SER A 141 10.69 -10.11 -11.89
N TYR A 142 9.47 -10.57 -11.59
CA TYR A 142 9.27 -11.76 -10.74
C TYR A 142 9.86 -13.01 -11.38
N SER A 143 9.84 -13.08 -12.72
CA SER A 143 10.54 -14.10 -13.50
C SER A 143 12.08 -14.00 -13.48
N GLY A 144 12.64 -12.85 -13.10
CA GLY A 144 14.10 -12.61 -13.00
C GLY A 144 14.62 -12.58 -11.57
N LEU A 145 13.73 -12.54 -10.57
CA LEU A 145 14.06 -12.68 -9.16
C LEU A 145 14.45 -14.15 -8.90
N ASN A 146 15.74 -14.44 -8.91
CA ASN A 146 16.35 -15.71 -8.48
C ASN A 146 16.18 -15.96 -6.96
N LEU A 147 14.98 -15.80 -6.42
CA LEU A 147 14.64 -16.10 -5.02
C LEU A 147 13.99 -17.48 -4.86
N LEU A 148 13.62 -18.13 -5.98
CA LEU A 148 12.85 -19.38 -5.99
C LEU A 148 13.50 -20.48 -6.83
N ASP A 149 14.79 -20.37 -7.17
CA ASP A 149 15.53 -21.51 -7.73
C ASP A 149 16.10 -22.35 -6.56
N PRO A 150 15.57 -23.55 -6.27
CA PRO A 150 16.10 -24.44 -5.24
C PRO A 150 17.48 -25.05 -5.61
N SER A 151 18.08 -24.66 -6.74
CA SER A 151 19.41 -25.11 -7.18
C SER A 151 20.56 -24.11 -6.98
N THR A 152 20.31 -23.00 -6.26
CA THR A 152 21.34 -22.07 -5.74
C THR A 152 21.29 -21.99 -4.22
#